data_AF-A0AAE9KH67-F1
#
_entry.id   AF-A0AAE9KH67-F1
#
_cell.length_a   1.000
_cell.length_b   1.000
_cell.length_c   1.000
_cell.angle_alpha   90.00
_cell.angle_beta   90.00
_cell.angle_gamma   90.00
#
_symmetry.space_group_name_H-M   'P 1'
#
loop_
_entity.id
_entity.type
_entity.pdbx_description
1 polymer ?
#
loop_
_entity_poly.entity_id
_entity_poly.type
_entity_poly.pdbx_seq_one_letter_code
_entity_poly.pdbx_strand_id
1 'polypeptide(L)'
;MPHIRLTVLGCGSSSGTPAIGCTCPVCTSPHPKNRRSRCSAWLDIGGQGWQIDTGPDFRSQALREQLPRIDGVLYTHPHADHLNGIDDLRGFCYKQQGSIPIYGSAATLANISERFDYAFFPPGSHWNRPVLEARPLTDSLTLNGAPLQHFQMPHGHWHTTAYRIANIAWLTDINHISSAQIAALQGLDHLFIDCLSPRPYPSHLSFDQACDYAEQIGARHTWLIHMTHALGYEELLAACPPGIAPAYDGLTINSSY
;
A
#
# COMPACT_ATOMS: atom_id res chain seq x y z
N MET A 1 24.55 -4.75 5.90
CA MET A 1 23.43 -5.57 5.39
C MET A 1 22.56 -4.65 4.55
N PRO A 2 21.99 -5.12 3.43
CA PRO A 2 20.90 -4.43 2.74
C PRO A 2 19.85 -3.92 3.72
N HIS A 3 19.29 -2.73 3.44
CA HIS A 3 18.35 -2.06 4.32
C HIS A 3 17.14 -1.55 3.54
N ILE A 4 15.96 -1.74 4.11
CA ILE A 4 14.69 -1.23 3.59
C ILE A 4 14.13 -0.24 4.61
N ARG A 5 13.79 0.96 4.14
CA ARG A 5 12.95 1.90 4.90
C ARG A 5 11.60 1.98 4.23
N LEU A 6 10.53 1.62 4.94
CA LEU A 6 9.16 1.77 4.45
C LEU A 6 8.49 2.93 5.18
N THR A 7 7.82 3.80 4.43
CA THR A 7 6.94 4.84 4.97
C THR A 7 5.50 4.56 4.55
N VAL A 8 4.60 4.45 5.52
CA VAL A 8 3.16 4.37 5.28
C VAL A 8 2.69 5.75 4.87
N LEU A 9 2.35 5.90 3.59
CA LEU A 9 1.88 7.17 3.06
C LEU A 9 0.41 7.41 3.42
N GLY A 10 -0.40 6.37 3.39
CA GLY A 10 -1.78 6.39 3.85
C GLY A 10 -2.15 5.07 4.51
N CYS A 11 -2.97 5.12 5.55
CA CYS A 11 -3.52 3.93 6.21
C CYS A 11 -5.06 3.91 6.26
N GLY A 12 -5.72 4.82 5.54
CA GLY A 12 -7.17 4.94 5.49
C GLY A 12 -7.81 4.04 4.45
N SER A 13 -9.10 3.75 4.63
CA SER A 13 -9.92 3.11 3.61
C SER A 13 -10.14 4.02 2.39
N SER A 14 -10.85 3.50 1.38
CA SER A 14 -11.24 4.22 0.17
C SER A 14 -11.83 5.63 0.38
N SER A 15 -12.57 5.85 1.46
CA SER A 15 -13.19 7.15 1.79
C SER A 15 -12.24 8.12 2.50
N GLY A 16 -11.07 7.65 2.94
CA GLY A 16 -10.19 8.37 3.86
C GLY A 16 -10.83 8.58 5.23
N THR A 17 -10.13 9.33 6.09
CA THR A 17 -10.69 9.86 7.34
C THR A 17 -10.16 11.27 7.56
N PRO A 18 -11.00 12.29 7.73
CA PRO A 18 -12.46 12.25 7.84
C PRO A 18 -13.18 11.79 6.56
N ALA A 19 -14.24 11.00 6.71
CA ALA A 19 -15.15 10.66 5.61
C ALA A 19 -16.01 11.88 5.24
N ILE A 20 -16.26 12.10 3.94
CA ILE A 20 -17.01 13.25 3.43
C ILE A 20 -18.38 13.33 4.10
N GLY A 21 -18.68 14.48 4.73
CA GLY A 21 -19.96 14.74 5.39
C GLY A 21 -20.18 14.06 6.74
N CYS A 22 -19.21 13.28 7.24
CA CYS A 22 -19.34 12.60 8.51
C CYS A 22 -18.89 13.46 9.70
N THR A 23 -19.67 13.45 10.78
CA THR A 23 -19.41 14.19 12.02
C THR A 23 -19.16 13.27 13.23
N CYS A 24 -18.85 11.98 13.01
CA CYS A 24 -18.58 11.05 14.10
C CYS A 24 -17.34 11.47 14.93
N PRO A 25 -17.15 10.92 16.15
CA PRO A 25 -16.02 11.29 17.01
C PRO A 25 -14.66 11.17 16.34
N VAL A 26 -14.42 10.13 15.52
CA VAL A 26 -13.15 9.94 14.81
C VAL A 26 -12.95 10.97 13.70
N CYS A 27 -13.99 11.25 12.89
CA CYS A 27 -13.94 12.26 11.82
C CYS A 27 -13.77 13.69 12.33
N THR A 28 -14.24 13.98 13.55
CA THR A 28 -14.13 15.30 14.19
C THR A 28 -12.95 15.39 15.16
N SER A 29 -12.24 14.28 15.37
CA SER A 29 -11.12 14.19 16.32
C SER A 29 -9.99 15.14 15.94
N PRO A 30 -9.41 15.89 16.90
CA PRO A 30 -8.20 16.67 16.66
C PRO A 30 -6.94 15.78 16.61
N HIS A 31 -7.03 14.50 16.97
CA HIS A 31 -5.88 13.61 17.03
C HIS A 31 -5.31 13.37 15.62
N PRO A 32 -4.03 13.69 15.35
CA PRO A 32 -3.49 13.70 13.99
C PRO A 32 -3.52 12.33 13.32
N LYS A 33 -3.35 11.24 14.08
CA LYS A 33 -3.38 9.86 13.54
C LYS A 33 -4.79 9.33 13.19
N ASN A 34 -5.84 10.10 13.49
CA ASN A 34 -7.18 9.85 12.96
C ASN A 34 -7.37 10.47 11.57
N ARG A 35 -6.46 11.35 11.12
CA ARG A 35 -6.45 11.82 9.74
C ARG A 35 -5.70 10.81 8.88
N ARG A 36 -6.41 10.18 7.95
CA ARG A 36 -5.90 9.07 7.16
C ARG A 36 -6.19 9.33 5.68
N SER A 37 -5.13 9.43 4.89
CA SER A 37 -5.22 9.39 3.43
C SER A 37 -5.39 7.95 2.93
N ARG A 38 -5.78 7.78 1.66
CA ARG A 38 -6.01 6.45 1.05
C ARG A 38 -4.74 5.59 1.10
N CYS A 39 -4.94 4.29 1.33
CA CYS A 39 -3.90 3.30 1.63
C CYS A 39 -2.80 3.27 0.55
N SER A 40 -1.54 3.50 0.95
CA SER A 40 -0.36 3.41 0.09
C SER A 40 0.93 3.45 0.91
N ALA A 41 2.04 3.06 0.29
CA ALA A 41 3.37 3.08 0.93
C ALA A 41 4.48 3.44 -0.05
N TRP A 42 5.60 3.92 0.48
CA TRP A 42 6.83 4.12 -0.29
C TRP A 42 8.00 3.43 0.42
N LEU A 43 8.85 2.75 -0.34
CA LEU A 43 10.01 2.04 0.15
C LEU A 43 11.30 2.64 -0.44
N ASP A 44 12.27 2.88 0.42
CA ASP A 44 13.67 3.12 0.05
C ASP A 44 14.44 1.81 0.17
N ILE A 45 14.93 1.29 -0.95
CA ILE A 45 15.73 0.08 -1.01
C ILE A 45 17.07 0.45 -1.65
N GLY A 46 18.10 0.62 -0.83
CA GLY A 46 19.44 0.98 -1.31
C GLY A 46 19.48 2.26 -2.15
N GLY A 47 18.63 3.25 -1.83
CA GLY A 47 18.54 4.52 -2.55
C GLY A 47 17.62 4.52 -3.77
N GLN A 48 16.94 3.40 -4.07
CA GLN A 48 15.84 3.36 -5.05
C GLN A 48 14.49 3.48 -4.34
N GLY A 49 13.58 4.30 -4.89
CA GLY A 49 12.25 4.55 -4.38
C GLY A 49 11.19 3.68 -5.05
N TRP A 50 10.47 2.87 -4.28
CA TRP A 50 9.42 1.98 -4.78
C TRP A 50 8.08 2.36 -4.16
N GLN A 51 7.12 2.73 -5.01
CA GLN A 51 5.77 3.09 -4.59
C GLN A 51 4.88 1.85 -4.58
N ILE A 52 4.03 1.70 -3.58
CA ILE A 52 2.89 0.77 -3.59
C ILE A 52 1.62 1.61 -3.72
N ASP A 53 0.91 1.42 -4.83
CA ASP A 53 -0.31 2.14 -5.22
C ASP A 53 -0.14 3.66 -5.38
N THR A 54 -0.90 4.27 -6.28
CA THR A 54 -0.94 5.73 -6.50
C THR A 54 -2.39 6.21 -6.41
N GLY A 55 -2.96 6.13 -5.21
CA GLY A 55 -4.29 6.63 -4.92
C GLY A 55 -4.45 8.13 -5.17
N PRO A 56 -5.66 8.69 -5.08
CA PRO A 56 -5.88 10.10 -5.40
C PRO A 56 -5.26 11.07 -4.37
N ASP A 57 -4.70 10.57 -3.26
CA ASP A 57 -3.90 11.38 -2.32
C ASP A 57 -2.40 11.39 -2.65
N PHE A 58 -1.96 10.63 -3.66
CA PHE A 58 -0.56 10.37 -3.95
C PHE A 58 0.29 11.65 -4.03
N ARG A 59 -0.17 12.70 -4.72
CA ARG A 59 0.53 13.99 -4.73
C ARG A 59 0.72 14.58 -3.35
N SER A 60 -0.34 14.64 -2.54
CA SER A 60 -0.28 15.20 -1.19
C SER A 60 0.60 14.35 -0.27
N GLN A 61 0.53 13.02 -0.39
CA GLN A 61 1.40 12.08 0.31
C GLN A 61 2.87 12.29 -0.06
N ALA A 62 3.16 12.37 -1.36
CA ALA A 62 4.51 12.55 -1.88
C ALA A 62 5.14 13.88 -1.42
N LEU A 63 4.35 14.95 -1.39
CA LEU A 63 4.77 16.26 -0.88
C LEU A 63 4.97 16.26 0.63
N ARG A 64 4.06 15.64 1.39
CA ARG A 64 4.12 15.56 2.86
C ARG A 64 5.38 14.83 3.32
N GLU A 65 5.69 13.69 2.71
CA GLU A 65 6.86 12.87 3.04
C GLU A 65 8.12 13.22 2.24
N GLN A 66 8.04 14.25 1.38
CA GLN A 66 9.16 14.74 0.56
C GLN A 66 9.85 13.62 -0.25
N LEU A 67 9.05 12.78 -0.92
CA LEU A 67 9.56 11.61 -1.64
C LEU A 67 10.63 12.03 -2.67
N PRO A 68 11.86 11.48 -2.58
CA PRO A 68 12.97 11.97 -3.38
C PRO A 68 12.88 11.53 -4.84
N ARG A 69 12.35 10.32 -5.08
CA ARG A 69 12.33 9.65 -6.38
C ARG A 69 11.35 8.47 -6.41
N ILE A 70 11.00 8.02 -7.61
CA ILE A 70 10.24 6.79 -7.87
C ILE A 70 10.88 6.06 -9.03
N ASP A 71 11.42 4.89 -8.74
CA ASP A 71 12.10 3.99 -9.67
C ASP A 71 11.18 2.85 -10.14
N GLY A 72 10.07 2.63 -9.44
CA GLY A 72 9.00 1.74 -9.87
C GLY A 72 7.77 1.83 -8.98
N VAL A 73 6.63 1.39 -9.52
CA VAL A 73 5.34 1.36 -8.82
C VAL A 73 4.78 -0.06 -8.82
N LEU A 74 4.41 -0.58 -7.67
CA LEU A 74 3.70 -1.84 -7.49
C LEU A 74 2.22 -1.54 -7.28
N TYR A 75 1.34 -1.98 -8.17
CA TYR A 75 -0.10 -1.85 -8.00
C TYR A 75 -0.69 -3.12 -7.41
N THR A 76 -1.45 -2.98 -6.33
CA THR A 76 -2.16 -4.09 -5.70
C THR A 76 -3.34 -4.53 -6.57
N HIS A 77 -4.16 -3.57 -6.99
CA HIS A 77 -5.35 -3.76 -7.83
C HIS A 77 -5.88 -2.40 -8.36
N PRO A 78 -6.82 -2.38 -9.31
CA PRO A 78 -7.18 -1.15 -10.02
C PRO A 78 -8.35 -0.35 -9.41
N HIS A 79 -8.68 -0.52 -8.13
CA HIS A 79 -9.70 0.33 -7.49
C HIS A 79 -9.25 1.80 -7.42
N ALA A 80 -10.25 2.69 -7.37
CA ALA A 80 -10.06 4.13 -7.53
C ALA A 80 -9.09 4.73 -6.49
N ASP A 81 -9.22 4.29 -5.25
CA ASP A 81 -8.42 4.68 -4.10
C ASP A 81 -6.96 4.23 -4.15
N HIS A 82 -6.62 3.26 -5.00
CA HIS A 82 -5.26 2.76 -5.22
C HIS A 82 -4.63 3.28 -6.52
N LEU A 83 -5.41 3.86 -7.43
CA LEU A 83 -4.95 4.13 -8.80
C LEU A 83 -5.15 5.57 -9.28
N ASN A 84 -6.19 6.29 -8.82
CA ASN A 84 -6.61 7.54 -9.48
C ASN A 84 -5.68 8.75 -9.27
N GLY A 85 -4.52 8.60 -8.63
CA GLY A 85 -3.44 9.59 -8.60
C GLY A 85 -2.30 9.31 -9.58
N ILE A 86 -2.42 8.29 -10.45
CA ILE A 86 -1.38 7.87 -11.41
C ILE A 86 -0.83 9.02 -12.29
N ASP A 87 -1.65 10.00 -12.62
CA ASP A 87 -1.26 11.16 -13.46
C ASP A 87 -0.12 11.97 -12.81
N ASP A 88 -0.07 12.05 -11.48
CA ASP A 88 0.94 12.81 -10.73
C ASP A 88 2.35 12.18 -10.80
N LEU A 89 2.48 10.92 -11.27
CA LEU A 89 3.79 10.33 -11.58
C LEU A 89 4.58 11.16 -12.61
N ARG A 90 3.91 12.01 -13.41
CA ARG A 90 4.59 12.98 -14.29
C ARG A 90 5.65 13.80 -13.57
N GLY A 91 5.45 14.15 -12.30
CA GLY A 91 6.40 14.96 -11.54
C GLY A 91 7.74 14.26 -11.38
N PHE A 92 7.69 12.94 -11.16
CA PHE A 92 8.88 12.10 -11.07
C PHE A 92 9.47 11.78 -12.44
N CYS A 93 8.66 11.54 -13.48
CA CYS A 93 9.17 11.41 -14.85
C CYS A 93 9.91 12.69 -15.29
N TYR A 94 9.33 13.87 -15.03
CA TYR A 94 9.96 15.16 -15.32
C TYR A 94 11.25 15.35 -14.52
N LYS A 95 11.24 15.07 -13.21
CA LYS A 95 12.43 15.24 -12.37
C LYS A 95 13.57 14.29 -12.78
N GLN A 96 13.25 13.06 -13.15
CA GLN A 96 14.22 12.00 -13.44
C GLN A 96 14.57 11.88 -14.92
N GLN A 97 13.85 12.57 -15.81
CA GLN A 97 13.98 12.46 -17.27
C GLN A 97 13.90 11.00 -17.74
N GLY A 98 12.97 10.23 -17.18
CA GLY A 98 12.86 8.80 -17.40
C GLY A 98 11.43 8.27 -17.28
N SER A 99 11.16 7.16 -17.99
CA SER A 99 9.96 6.37 -17.80
C SER A 99 9.97 5.69 -16.43
N ILE A 100 8.79 5.47 -15.86
CA ILE A 100 8.63 4.74 -14.60
C ILE A 100 8.00 3.38 -14.90
N PRO A 101 8.67 2.27 -14.57
CA PRO A 101 8.06 0.95 -14.69
C PRO A 101 6.97 0.77 -13.63
N ILE A 102 5.83 0.25 -14.08
CA ILE A 102 4.72 -0.14 -13.21
C ILE A 102 4.53 -1.65 -13.25
N TYR A 103 4.22 -2.23 -12.10
CA TYR A 103 4.08 -3.66 -11.91
C TYR A 103 2.71 -3.99 -11.35
N GLY A 104 2.16 -5.12 -11.76
CA GLY A 104 0.87 -5.61 -11.28
C GLY A 104 0.49 -6.89 -11.98
N SER A 105 -0.65 -7.47 -11.58
CA SER A 105 -1.24 -8.60 -12.31
C SER A 105 -1.61 -8.18 -13.74
N ALA A 106 -1.68 -9.15 -14.65
CA ALA A 106 -2.04 -8.88 -16.05
C ALA A 106 -3.39 -8.15 -16.17
N ALA A 107 -4.38 -8.53 -15.34
CA ALA A 107 -5.69 -7.88 -15.29
C ALA A 107 -5.59 -6.43 -14.78
N THR A 108 -4.78 -6.17 -13.76
CA THR A 108 -4.56 -4.82 -13.22
C THR A 108 -3.90 -3.93 -14.28
N LEU A 109 -2.82 -4.40 -14.91
CA LEU A 109 -2.11 -3.63 -15.94
C LEU A 109 -2.96 -3.38 -17.19
N ALA A 110 -3.82 -4.32 -17.58
CA ALA A 110 -4.77 -4.13 -18.66
C ALA A 110 -5.77 -3.01 -18.33
N ASN A 111 -6.35 -3.02 -17.11
CA ASN A 111 -7.27 -1.97 -16.67
C ASN A 111 -6.60 -0.58 -16.60
N ILE A 112 -5.36 -0.52 -16.11
CA ILE A 112 -4.58 0.72 -16.05
C ILE A 112 -4.32 1.25 -17.47
N SER A 113 -3.89 0.38 -18.39
CA SER A 113 -3.59 0.75 -19.78
C SER A 113 -4.82 1.22 -20.54
N GLU A 114 -6.00 0.70 -20.21
CA GLU A 114 -7.27 1.12 -20.81
C GLU A 114 -7.72 2.51 -20.29
N ARG A 115 -7.63 2.75 -18.97
CA ARG A 115 -8.12 3.98 -18.34
C ARG A 115 -7.16 5.16 -18.46
N PHE A 116 -5.87 4.89 -18.60
CA PHE A 116 -4.80 5.87 -18.61
C PHE A 116 -3.86 5.63 -19.80
N ASP A 117 -4.42 5.32 -20.97
CA ASP A 117 -3.69 5.01 -22.20
C ASP A 117 -2.61 6.06 -22.55
N TYR A 118 -2.93 7.33 -22.34
CA TYR A 118 -2.03 8.46 -22.54
C TYR A 118 -0.81 8.42 -21.62
N ALA A 119 -0.76 7.61 -20.55
CA ALA A 119 0.43 7.45 -19.73
C ALA A 119 1.48 6.54 -20.39
N PHE A 120 1.12 5.80 -21.45
CA PHE A 120 1.95 4.77 -22.08
C PHE A 120 2.50 5.14 -23.46
N PHE A 121 2.17 6.31 -24.03
CA PHE A 121 2.84 6.68 -25.30
C PHE A 121 4.31 7.04 -25.05
N PRO A 122 5.19 6.94 -26.05
CA PRO A 122 6.63 7.22 -25.92
C PRO A 122 6.97 8.60 -25.31
N PRO A 123 8.13 8.75 -24.66
CA PRO A 123 8.53 10.03 -24.07
C PRO A 123 8.61 11.12 -25.15
N GLY A 124 8.08 12.30 -24.82
CA GLY A 124 8.22 13.51 -25.62
C GLY A 124 9.24 14.48 -25.01
N SER A 125 9.52 15.59 -25.69
CA SER A 125 10.49 16.60 -25.24
C SER A 125 10.09 17.35 -23.96
N HIS A 126 8.81 17.35 -23.58
CA HIS A 126 8.27 18.24 -22.54
C HIS A 126 7.88 17.55 -21.23
N TRP A 127 7.96 16.21 -21.13
CA TRP A 127 7.59 15.42 -19.93
C TRP A 127 6.32 15.89 -19.21
N ASN A 128 5.34 16.33 -19.99
CA ASN A 128 4.12 16.98 -19.52
C ASN A 128 3.03 15.97 -19.17
N ARG A 129 3.37 14.69 -19.02
CA ARG A 129 2.52 13.53 -18.69
C ARG A 129 3.38 12.41 -18.09
N PRO A 130 2.78 11.48 -17.33
CA PRO A 130 3.51 10.28 -16.94
C PRO A 130 3.94 9.53 -18.21
N VAL A 131 5.11 8.91 -18.12
CA VAL A 131 5.62 7.99 -19.15
C VAL A 131 5.87 6.68 -18.43
N LEU A 132 5.00 5.70 -18.64
CA LEU A 132 4.96 4.47 -17.88
C LEU A 132 5.26 3.25 -18.74
N GLU A 133 5.88 2.26 -18.13
CA GLU A 133 6.16 0.96 -18.76
C GLU A 133 5.46 -0.14 -17.96
N ALA A 134 4.42 -0.76 -18.53
CA ALA A 134 3.75 -1.89 -17.89
C ALA A 134 4.64 -3.14 -17.89
N ARG A 135 4.92 -3.67 -16.70
CA ARG A 135 5.74 -4.87 -16.48
C ARG A 135 4.96 -5.87 -15.63
N PRO A 136 4.41 -6.95 -16.22
CA PRO A 136 3.70 -7.97 -15.46
C PRO A 136 4.58 -8.55 -14.35
N LEU A 137 3.95 -8.89 -13.22
CA LEU A 137 4.64 -9.59 -12.13
C LEU A 137 5.10 -10.98 -12.58
N THR A 138 6.29 -11.36 -12.14
CA THR A 138 6.92 -12.67 -12.40
C THR A 138 7.53 -13.20 -11.10
N ASP A 139 7.69 -14.51 -10.97
CA ASP A 139 8.13 -15.16 -9.72
C ASP A 139 9.58 -14.87 -9.32
N SER A 140 10.40 -14.34 -10.23
CA SER A 140 11.83 -14.04 -10.01
C SER A 140 12.14 -12.54 -9.88
N LEU A 141 11.16 -11.70 -9.56
CA LEU A 141 11.39 -10.26 -9.48
C LEU A 141 12.22 -9.87 -8.25
N THR A 142 13.09 -8.87 -8.42
CA THR A 142 13.78 -8.22 -7.31
C THR A 142 13.66 -6.70 -7.42
N LEU A 143 13.63 -6.03 -6.26
CA LEU A 143 13.60 -4.56 -6.15
C LEU A 143 14.97 -4.11 -5.66
N ASN A 144 15.83 -3.64 -6.56
CA ASN A 144 17.23 -3.32 -6.24
C ASN A 144 17.95 -4.44 -5.45
N GLY A 145 17.75 -5.70 -5.87
CA GLY A 145 18.30 -6.88 -5.20
C GLY A 145 17.49 -7.41 -4.01
N ALA A 146 16.49 -6.68 -3.50
CA ALA A 146 15.53 -7.24 -2.53
C ALA A 146 14.62 -8.28 -3.22
N PRO A 147 14.49 -9.51 -2.68
CA PRO A 147 13.52 -10.47 -3.21
C PRO A 147 12.09 -9.93 -3.09
N LEU A 148 11.32 -10.00 -4.18
CA LEU A 148 9.88 -9.74 -4.17
C LEU A 148 9.12 -11.04 -4.42
N GLN A 149 8.26 -11.41 -3.47
CA GLN A 149 7.20 -12.38 -3.66
C GLN A 149 5.87 -11.64 -3.78
N HIS A 150 4.96 -12.17 -4.58
CA HIS A 150 3.62 -11.64 -4.76
C HIS A 150 2.59 -12.76 -4.62
N PHE A 151 1.42 -12.43 -4.09
CA PHE A 151 0.35 -13.38 -3.82
C PHE A 151 -0.97 -12.81 -4.31
N GLN A 152 -1.73 -13.58 -5.08
CA GLN A 152 -3.11 -13.23 -5.38
C GLN A 152 -3.98 -13.53 -4.16
N MET A 153 -4.69 -12.51 -3.67
CA MET A 153 -5.49 -12.56 -2.46
C MET A 153 -6.96 -12.30 -2.80
N PRO A 154 -7.91 -13.03 -2.20
CA PRO A 154 -9.33 -12.75 -2.35
C PRO A 154 -9.70 -11.36 -1.82
N HIS A 155 -10.56 -10.65 -2.55
CA HIS A 155 -11.10 -9.34 -2.20
C HIS A 155 -12.56 -9.23 -2.67
N GLY A 156 -13.45 -9.91 -1.94
CA GLY A 156 -14.85 -10.08 -2.36
C GLY A 156 -14.95 -10.86 -3.67
N HIS A 157 -15.46 -10.23 -4.74
CA HIS A 157 -15.50 -10.82 -6.08
C HIS A 157 -14.23 -10.58 -6.91
N TRP A 158 -13.30 -9.78 -6.39
CA TRP A 158 -12.05 -9.44 -7.05
C TRP A 158 -10.88 -10.20 -6.43
N HIS A 159 -9.71 -10.06 -7.05
CA HIS A 159 -8.44 -10.43 -6.45
C HIS A 159 -7.55 -9.20 -6.36
N THR A 160 -6.77 -9.13 -5.29
CA THR A 160 -5.72 -8.14 -5.08
C THR A 160 -4.36 -8.82 -5.06
N THR A 161 -3.30 -8.04 -5.22
CA THR A 161 -1.93 -8.53 -5.10
C THR A 161 -1.35 -8.07 -3.78
N ALA A 162 -0.99 -9.01 -2.91
CA ALA A 162 -0.16 -8.77 -1.74
C ALA A 162 1.32 -8.94 -2.09
N TYR A 163 2.17 -8.19 -1.41
CA TYR A 163 3.61 -8.19 -1.65
C TYR A 163 4.39 -8.59 -0.40
N ARG A 164 5.38 -9.48 -0.54
CA ARG A 164 6.44 -9.68 0.45
C ARG A 164 7.76 -9.23 -0.16
N ILE A 165 8.33 -8.17 0.40
CA ILE A 165 9.58 -7.55 -0.02
C ILE A 165 10.61 -7.87 1.07
N ALA A 166 11.47 -8.85 0.82
CA ALA A 166 12.36 -9.44 1.81
C ALA A 166 11.62 -9.85 3.12
N ASN A 167 11.82 -9.09 4.19
CA ASN A 167 11.26 -9.34 5.53
C ASN A 167 10.06 -8.45 5.87
N ILE A 168 9.50 -7.74 4.88
CA ILE A 168 8.31 -6.89 5.03
C ILE A 168 7.19 -7.42 4.15
N ALA A 169 5.97 -7.51 4.65
CA ALA A 169 4.79 -7.83 3.84
C ALA A 169 3.73 -6.74 3.87
N TRP A 170 3.08 -6.49 2.73
CA TRP A 170 2.02 -5.50 2.53
C TRP A 170 0.78 -6.18 1.94
N LEU A 171 -0.27 -6.29 2.76
CA LEU A 171 -1.52 -6.98 2.48
C LEU A 171 -2.69 -6.01 2.73
N THR A 172 -3.06 -5.21 1.73
CA THR A 172 -4.27 -4.35 1.79
C THR A 172 -5.39 -5.00 0.98
N ASP A 173 -6.65 -4.70 1.33
CA ASP A 173 -7.82 -5.06 0.53
C ASP A 173 -7.93 -6.57 0.33
N ILE A 174 -8.00 -7.30 1.45
CA ILE A 174 -8.11 -8.75 1.46
C ILE A 174 -9.22 -9.19 2.42
N ASN A 175 -9.86 -10.32 2.16
CA ASN A 175 -10.85 -10.90 3.09
C ASN A 175 -10.52 -12.33 3.54
N HIS A 176 -9.42 -12.93 3.03
CA HIS A 176 -9.01 -14.28 3.40
C HIS A 176 -7.52 -14.50 3.09
N ILE A 177 -6.83 -15.23 3.96
CA ILE A 177 -5.46 -15.71 3.77
C ILE A 177 -5.44 -17.23 3.93
N SER A 178 -4.97 -17.94 2.91
CA SER A 178 -4.86 -19.41 2.95
C SER A 178 -3.69 -19.88 3.82
N SER A 179 -3.74 -21.13 4.28
CA SER A 179 -2.65 -21.72 5.08
C SER A 179 -1.30 -21.73 4.34
N ALA A 180 -1.31 -21.94 3.02
CA ALA A 180 -0.10 -21.86 2.20
C ALA A 180 0.48 -20.43 2.17
N GLN A 181 -0.37 -19.41 2.07
CA GLN A 181 0.06 -18.01 2.13
C GLN A 181 0.57 -17.64 3.52
N ILE A 182 -0.09 -18.09 4.60
CA ILE A 182 0.39 -17.90 5.97
C ILE A 182 1.80 -18.48 6.14
N ALA A 183 2.03 -19.72 5.70
CA ALA A 183 3.35 -20.35 5.75
C ALA A 183 4.40 -19.55 4.96
N ALA A 184 4.03 -19.04 3.78
CA ALA A 184 4.90 -18.20 2.96
C ALA A 184 5.15 -16.79 3.55
N LEU A 185 4.40 -16.37 4.56
CA LEU A 185 4.51 -15.08 5.24
C LEU A 185 5.20 -15.19 6.61
N GLN A 186 5.70 -16.36 7.00
CA GLN A 186 6.46 -16.51 8.25
C GLN A 186 7.84 -15.84 8.18
N GLY A 187 8.34 -15.44 9.35
CA GLY A 187 9.68 -14.85 9.51
C GLY A 187 9.79 -13.38 9.11
N LEU A 188 8.68 -12.64 9.13
CA LEU A 188 8.67 -11.20 8.81
C LEU A 188 9.13 -10.35 10.01
N ASP A 189 9.86 -9.28 9.71
CA ASP A 189 10.07 -8.18 10.66
C ASP A 189 8.81 -7.34 10.79
N HIS A 190 8.17 -7.03 9.66
CA HIS A 190 6.99 -6.18 9.61
C HIS A 190 5.90 -6.77 8.70
N LEU A 191 4.69 -6.88 9.24
CA LEU A 191 3.48 -7.18 8.50
C LEU A 191 2.58 -5.93 8.48
N PHE A 192 2.15 -5.51 7.30
CA PHE A 192 1.08 -4.52 7.14
C PHE A 192 -0.15 -5.26 6.61
N ILE A 193 -1.25 -5.23 7.37
CA ILE A 193 -2.44 -6.05 7.09
C ILE A 193 -3.74 -5.23 7.11
N ASP A 194 -4.61 -5.53 6.15
CA ASP A 194 -5.96 -5.00 6.02
C ASP A 194 -6.74 -5.14 7.34
N CYS A 195 -7.40 -4.05 7.74
CA CYS A 195 -8.26 -3.99 8.91
C CYS A 195 -9.30 -2.88 8.68
N LEU A 196 -10.35 -3.17 7.92
CA LEU A 196 -11.30 -2.14 7.49
C LEU A 196 -12.13 -1.59 8.64
N SER A 197 -12.69 -2.48 9.47
CA SER A 197 -13.70 -2.09 10.45
C SER A 197 -13.76 -3.05 11.64
N PRO A 198 -14.47 -2.69 12.73
CA PRO A 198 -14.70 -3.61 13.84
C PRO A 198 -15.52 -4.85 13.48
N ARG A 199 -16.30 -4.79 12.38
CA ARG A 199 -17.22 -5.86 11.98
C ARG A 199 -16.79 -6.51 10.67
N PRO A 200 -17.14 -7.79 10.44
CA PRO A 200 -16.87 -8.46 9.18
C PRO A 200 -17.42 -7.68 7.99
N TYR A 201 -16.68 -7.69 6.89
CA TYR A 201 -17.07 -7.07 5.64
C TYR A 201 -16.79 -8.03 4.47
N PRO A 202 -17.63 -8.07 3.41
CA PRO A 202 -17.47 -9.07 2.35
C PRO A 202 -16.10 -9.06 1.65
N SER A 203 -15.47 -7.89 1.51
CA SER A 203 -14.21 -7.72 0.77
C SER A 203 -13.01 -7.35 1.66
N HIS A 204 -13.18 -7.22 2.97
CA HIS A 204 -12.11 -6.81 3.88
C HIS A 204 -12.13 -7.58 5.20
N LEU A 205 -10.99 -7.63 5.87
CA LEU A 205 -10.87 -8.15 7.22
C LEU A 205 -11.48 -7.18 8.23
N SER A 206 -12.16 -7.74 9.22
CA SER A 206 -12.46 -7.05 10.47
C SER A 206 -11.22 -6.99 11.37
N PHE A 207 -11.27 -6.16 12.42
CA PHE A 207 -10.22 -6.09 13.44
C PHE A 207 -9.86 -7.45 14.04
N ASP A 208 -10.86 -8.24 14.46
CA ASP A 208 -10.63 -9.55 15.07
C ASP A 208 -9.96 -10.50 14.08
N GLN A 209 -10.46 -10.56 12.83
CA GLN A 209 -9.87 -11.40 11.78
C GLN A 209 -8.43 -10.97 11.43
N ALA A 210 -8.15 -9.67 11.38
CA ALA A 210 -6.81 -9.16 11.14
C ALA A 210 -5.84 -9.56 12.26
N CYS A 211 -6.28 -9.50 13.52
CA CYS A 211 -5.49 -9.96 14.67
C CYS A 211 -5.25 -11.48 14.62
N ASP A 212 -6.28 -12.27 14.32
CA ASP A 212 -6.17 -13.74 14.21
C ASP A 212 -5.17 -14.15 13.12
N TYR A 213 -5.19 -13.48 11.96
CA TYR A 213 -4.22 -13.74 10.90
C TYR A 213 -2.82 -13.24 11.27
N ALA A 214 -2.70 -12.10 11.94
CA ALA A 214 -1.43 -11.57 12.40
C ALA A 214 -0.74 -12.53 13.38
N GLU A 215 -1.50 -13.12 14.31
CA GLU A 215 -0.98 -14.11 15.26
C GLU A 215 -0.49 -15.38 14.54
N GLN A 216 -1.26 -15.89 13.58
CA GLN A 216 -0.87 -17.07 12.78
C GLN A 216 0.38 -16.82 11.93
N ILE A 217 0.53 -15.62 11.36
CA ILE A 217 1.70 -15.23 10.56
C ILE A 217 2.92 -15.03 11.47
N GLY A 218 2.74 -14.48 12.67
CA GLY A 218 3.78 -14.35 13.68
C GLY A 218 4.91 -13.38 13.30
N ALA A 219 4.60 -12.27 12.64
CA ALA A 219 5.58 -11.21 12.36
C ALA A 219 6.07 -10.55 13.66
N ARG A 220 7.29 -10.00 13.66
CA ARG A 220 7.84 -9.30 14.85
C ARG A 220 7.03 -8.05 15.21
N HIS A 221 6.52 -7.35 14.21
CA HIS A 221 5.61 -6.22 14.35
C HIS A 221 4.53 -6.26 13.28
N THR A 222 3.27 -6.09 13.68
CA THR A 222 2.14 -5.99 12.75
C THR A 222 1.49 -4.62 12.84
N TRP A 223 1.17 -4.06 11.67
CA TRP A 223 0.59 -2.75 11.48
C TRP A 223 -0.76 -2.87 10.75
N LEU A 224 -1.83 -2.40 11.39
CA LEU A 224 -3.16 -2.40 10.79
C LEU A 224 -3.30 -1.23 9.80
N ILE A 225 -3.75 -1.51 8.59
CA ILE A 225 -3.91 -0.55 7.49
C ILE A 225 -5.33 -0.64 6.87
N HIS A 226 -5.63 0.25 5.92
CA HIS A 226 -6.92 0.35 5.23
C HIS A 226 -8.12 0.59 6.18
N MET A 227 -7.91 1.35 7.25
CA MET A 227 -8.88 1.52 8.33
C MET A 227 -9.92 2.60 8.03
N THR A 228 -11.19 2.29 8.26
CA THR A 228 -12.28 3.28 8.22
C THR A 228 -12.29 4.17 9.47
N HIS A 229 -13.06 5.26 9.40
CA HIS A 229 -13.38 6.13 10.52
C HIS A 229 -14.20 5.46 11.65
N ALA A 230 -14.56 4.18 11.53
CA ALA A 230 -15.15 3.39 12.62
C ALA A 230 -14.09 2.92 13.64
N LEU A 231 -12.80 3.01 13.28
CA LEU A 231 -11.67 2.61 14.11
C LEU A 231 -10.91 3.87 14.56
N GLY A 232 -11.17 4.37 15.77
CA GLY A 232 -10.40 5.46 16.37
C GLY A 232 -9.00 5.01 16.79
N TYR A 233 -7.97 5.84 16.57
CA TYR A 233 -6.58 5.44 16.77
C TYR A 233 -6.26 5.03 18.21
N GLU A 234 -6.70 5.82 19.20
CA GLU A 234 -6.38 5.59 20.60
C GLU A 234 -7.11 4.35 21.14
N GLU A 235 -8.41 4.22 20.82
CA GLU A 235 -9.21 3.06 21.21
C GLU A 235 -8.71 1.78 20.54
N LEU A 236 -8.34 1.86 19.26
CA LEU A 236 -7.80 0.72 18.53
C LEU A 236 -6.43 0.30 19.07
N LEU A 237 -5.53 1.26 19.35
CA LEU A 237 -4.23 0.96 19.94
C LEU A 237 -4.36 0.28 21.30
N ALA A 238 -5.30 0.73 22.13
CA ALA A 238 -5.56 0.12 23.44
C ALA A 238 -6.15 -1.30 23.34
N ALA A 239 -6.87 -1.60 22.26
CA ALA A 239 -7.45 -2.91 22.00
C ALA A 239 -6.47 -3.91 21.35
N CYS A 240 -5.37 -3.43 20.75
CA CYS A 240 -4.45 -4.29 20.03
C CYS A 240 -3.66 -5.24 20.98
N PRO A 241 -3.52 -6.52 20.61
CA PRO A 241 -2.60 -7.44 21.29
C PRO A 241 -1.14 -6.98 21.20
N PRO A 242 -0.25 -7.49 22.09
CA PRO A 242 1.18 -7.21 21.99
C PRO A 242 1.76 -7.52 20.61
N GLY A 243 2.52 -6.58 20.06
CA GLY A 243 3.13 -6.72 18.73
C GLY A 243 2.24 -6.25 17.57
N ILE A 244 0.97 -5.93 17.82
CA ILE A 244 0.03 -5.37 16.84
C ILE A 244 -0.25 -3.90 17.18
N ALA A 245 -0.32 -3.02 16.18
CA ALA A 245 -0.72 -1.63 16.37
C ALA A 245 -1.37 -1.03 15.11
N PRO A 246 -2.25 -0.03 15.23
CA PRO A 246 -2.70 0.75 14.07
C PRO A 246 -1.55 1.54 13.44
N ALA A 247 -1.42 1.44 12.11
CA ALA A 247 -0.57 2.35 11.35
C ALA A 247 -1.13 3.78 11.38
N TYR A 248 -0.30 4.74 10.97
CA TYR A 248 -0.71 6.12 10.76
C TYR A 248 0.07 6.70 9.58
N ASP A 249 -0.53 7.66 8.89
CA ASP A 249 0.13 8.41 7.82
C ASP A 249 1.46 9.00 8.33
N GLY A 250 2.56 8.67 7.66
CA GLY A 250 3.92 9.06 8.04
C GLY A 250 4.63 8.07 8.97
N LEU A 251 4.03 6.92 9.32
CA LEU A 251 4.74 5.86 10.03
C LEU A 251 5.92 5.37 9.18
N THR A 252 7.14 5.49 9.71
CA THR A 252 8.36 4.97 9.08
C THR A 252 8.93 3.81 9.88
N ILE A 253 9.27 2.72 9.20
CA ILE A 253 9.99 1.57 9.77
C ILE A 253 11.26 1.25 8.99
N ASN A 254 12.12 0.47 9.60
CA ASN A 254 13.43 0.08 9.09
C ASN A 254 13.60 -1.44 9.27
N SER A 255 14.01 -2.15 8.23
CA SER A 255 14.31 -3.59 8.28
C SER A 255 15.62 -3.88 7.55
N SER A 256 16.40 -4.80 8.12
CA SER A 256 17.61 -5.34 7.49
C SER A 256 17.32 -6.73 6.94
N TYR A 257 17.90 -7.07 5.80
CA TYR A 257 17.73 -8.36 5.15
C TYR A 257 19.01 -8.83 4.46
#